data_AF-A0A966YYG4-F1
#
_entry.id   AF-A0A966YYG4-F1
#
_cell.length_a   1.000
_cell.length_b   1.000
_cell.length_c   1.000
_cell.angle_alpha   90.00
_cell.angle_beta   90.00
_cell.angle_gamma   90.00
#
_symmetry.space_group_name_H-M   'P 1'
#
loop_
_entity.id
_entity.type
_entity.pdbx_description
1 polymer ?
#
loop_
_entity_poly.entity_id
_entity_poly.type
_entity_poly.pdbx_seq_one_letter_code
_entity_poly.pdbx_strand_id
1 'polypeptide(L)' 'MAQANNQDQIFDQPFDYIIVGAGSAGCVLANRLSSNPSLRVLLIDAGSKDAYPWIHIPVGYLYCI' A
#
# COMPACT_ATOMS: atom_id res chain seq x y z
N MET A 1 -8.53 -10.39 30.54
CA MET A 1 -8.06 -9.07 30.04
C MET A 1 -7.25 -9.35 28.77
N ALA A 2 -7.95 -9.46 27.64
CA ALA A 2 -7.31 -9.66 26.35
C ALA A 2 -6.63 -8.34 25.95
N GLN A 3 -5.37 -8.39 25.56
CA GLN A 3 -4.67 -7.24 25.00
C GLN A 3 -5.34 -6.91 23.67
N ALA A 4 -5.97 -5.73 23.56
CA ALA A 4 -6.47 -5.23 22.28
C ALA A 4 -5.27 -5.13 21.33
N ASN A 5 -5.37 -5.79 20.18
CA ASN A 5 -4.28 -5.81 19.22
C ASN A 5 -4.10 -4.40 18.67
N ASN A 6 -2.85 -3.97 18.49
CA ASN A 6 -2.51 -2.62 18.03
C ASN A 6 -3.10 -2.27 16.64
N GLN A 7 -3.62 -3.26 15.90
CA GLN A 7 -4.32 -3.07 14.63
C GLN A 7 -5.73 -2.49 14.80
N ASP A 8 -6.42 -2.79 15.90
CA ASP A 8 -7.77 -2.29 16.16
C ASP A 8 -7.75 -0.77 16.40
N GLN A 9 -6.66 -0.26 16.98
CA GLN A 9 -6.42 1.16 17.22
C GLN A 9 -6.29 2.00 15.94
N ILE A 10 -5.88 1.42 14.82
CA ILE A 10 -5.75 2.14 13.54
C ILE A 10 -7.12 2.58 13.01
N PHE A 11 -8.16 1.77 13.30
CA PHE A 11 -9.53 2.00 12.85
C PHE A 11 -10.39 2.78 13.86
N ASP A 12 -9.83 3.15 15.02
CA ASP A 12 -10.54 3.92 16.06
C ASP A 12 -10.85 5.37 15.63
N GLN A 13 -10.28 5.87 14.53
CA GLN A 13 -10.72 7.13 13.95
C GLN A 13 -11.09 7.01 12.47
N PRO A 14 -11.92 7.94 11.94
CA PRO A 14 -12.43 7.87 10.58
C PRO A 14 -11.36 8.24 9.55
N PHE A 15 -11.38 7.61 8.39
CA PHE A 15 -10.58 8.03 7.23
C PHE A 15 -11.39 8.96 6.34
N ASP A 16 -10.74 9.95 5.74
CA ASP A 16 -11.36 10.85 4.77
C ASP A 16 -11.47 10.18 3.40
N TYR A 17 -10.49 9.33 3.07
CA TYR A 17 -10.44 8.59 1.82
C TYR A 17 -10.03 7.14 2.04
N ILE A 18 -10.73 6.23 1.36
CA ILE A 18 -10.37 4.81 1.27
C ILE A 18 -10.10 4.50 -0.21
N ILE A 19 -8.87 4.09 -0.50
CA ILE A 19 -8.41 3.71 -1.83
C ILE A 19 -8.28 2.19 -1.87
N VAL A 20 -8.98 1.55 -2.80
CA VAL A 20 -8.96 0.11 -3.01
C VAL A 20 -8.13 -0.21 -4.25
N GLY A 21 -7.01 -0.90 -4.05
CA GLY A 21 -6.03 -1.29 -5.06
C GLY A 21 -4.75 -0.45 -4.99
N ALA A 22 -3.62 -1.08 -4.62
CA ALA A 22 -2.28 -0.46 -4.60
C ALA A 22 -1.54 -0.61 -5.93
N GLY A 23 -2.28 -0.56 -7.04
CA GLY A 23 -1.70 -0.45 -8.38
C GLY A 23 -1.12 0.95 -8.65
N SER A 24 -0.60 1.16 -9.86
CA SER A 24 0.08 2.42 -10.23
C SER A 24 -0.77 3.67 -9.98
N ALA A 25 -2.05 3.64 -10.34
CA ALA A 25 -2.96 4.77 -10.12
C ALA A 25 -3.27 4.98 -8.62
N GLY A 26 -3.52 3.89 -7.88
CA GLY A 26 -3.84 3.94 -6.46
C GLY A 26 -2.69 4.52 -5.63
N CYS A 27 -1.45 4.09 -5.91
CA CYS A 27 -0.26 4.61 -5.25
C CYS A 27 -0.03 6.11 -5.54
N VAL A 28 -0.21 6.55 -6.79
CA VAL A 28 -0.06 7.97 -7.14
C VAL A 28 -1.13 8.83 -6.47
N LEU A 29 -2.39 8.37 -6.46
CA LEU A 29 -3.49 9.06 -5.81
C LEU A 29 -3.27 9.14 -4.29
N ALA A 30 -2.92 8.02 -3.67
CA ALA A 30 -2.63 7.95 -2.23
C ALA A 30 -1.54 8.94 -1.85
N ASN A 31 -0.43 8.97 -2.60
CA ASN A 31 0.68 9.90 -2.39
C ASN A 31 0.26 11.37 -2.49
N ARG A 32 -0.64 11.71 -3.43
CA ARG A 32 -1.13 13.08 -3.56
C ARG A 32 -2.05 13.47 -2.41
N LEU A 33 -3.00 12.61 -2.04
CA LEU A 33 -3.95 12.91 -0.96
C LEU A 33 -3.26 12.94 0.42
N SER A 34 -2.33 12.02 0.68
CA SER A 34 -1.59 11.96 1.94
C SER A 34 -0.57 13.08 2.12
N SER A 35 -0.25 13.84 1.06
CA SER A 35 0.60 15.02 1.16
C SER A 35 -0.04 16.15 1.99
N ASN A 36 -1.37 16.13 2.14
CA ASN A 36 -2.07 17.03 3.03
C ASN A 36 -2.19 16.40 4.44
N PRO A 37 -1.55 16.96 5.47
CA PRO A 37 -1.56 16.40 6.83
C PRO A 37 -2.94 16.45 7.50
N SER A 38 -3.88 17.23 6.97
CA SER A 38 -5.27 17.25 7.45
C SER A 38 -6.10 16.08 6.94
N LEU A 39 -5.59 15.27 6.00
CA LEU A 39 -6.31 14.14 5.42
C LEU A 39 -5.73 12.81 5.91
N ARG A 40 -6.61 11.92 6.35
CA ARG A 40 -6.28 10.52 6.66
C ARG A 40 -6.71 9.62 5.51
N VAL A 41 -5.73 8.99 4.87
CA VAL A 41 -5.92 8.15 3.69
C VAL A 41 -5.61 6.69 4.04
N LEU A 42 -6.57 5.81 3.80
CA LEU A 42 -6.38 4.35 3.88
C LEU A 42 -6.20 3.79 2.47
N LEU A 43 -5.06 3.13 2.20
CA LEU A 43 -4.82 2.37 0.98
C LEU A 43 -4.83 0.87 1.31
N ILE A 44 -5.68 0.11 0.65
CA ILE A 44 -5.76 -1.35 0.79
C ILE A 44 -5.52 -2.03 -0.56
N ASP A 45 -4.91 -3.19 -0.53
CA ASP A 45 -4.69 -4.02 -1.71
C ASP A 45 -4.82 -5.50 -1.37
N ALA A 46 -5.32 -6.29 -2.31
CA ALA A 46 -5.48 -7.74 -2.13
C ALA A 46 -4.22 -8.52 -2.53
N GLY A 47 -3.24 -7.86 -3.17
CA GLY A 47 -2.03 -8.49 -3.67
C GLY A 47 -1.19 -9.11 -2.55
N SER A 48 -0.56 -10.24 -2.86
CA SER A 48 0.50 -10.79 -2.03
C SER A 48 1.80 -10.02 -2.27
N LYS A 49 2.75 -10.14 -1.35
CA LYS A 49 4.07 -9.55 -1.50
C LYS A 49 4.75 -10.10 -2.78
N ASP A 50 5.34 -9.21 -3.57
CA ASP A 50 6.18 -9.55 -4.74
C ASP A 50 7.44 -10.32 -4.30
N ALA A 51 7.26 -11.62 -4.05
CA ALA A 51 8.30 -12.52 -3.53
C ALA A 51 8.97 -13.36 -4.62
N TYR A 52 8.54 -13.25 -5.88
CA TYR A 52 9.15 -13.96 -6.99
C TYR A 52 10.45 -13.24 -7.42
N PRO A 53 11.63 -13.87 -7.29
CA PRO A 53 12.92 -13.19 -7.50
C PRO A 53 13.07 -12.53 -8.87
N TRP A 54 12.47 -13.11 -9.91
CA TRP A 54 12.56 -12.61 -11.27
C TRP A 54 11.75 -11.33 -11.52
N ILE A 55 10.83 -10.93 -10.63
CA ILE A 55 10.13 -9.64 -10.72
C ILE A 55 11.11 -8.47 -10.53
N HIS A 56 12.16 -8.68 -9.73
CA HIS A 56 13.13 -7.64 -9.37
C HIS A 56 14.35 -7.60 -10.32
N ILE A 57 14.51 -8.61 -11.17
CA ILE A 57 15.62 -8.68 -12.14
C ILE A 57 15.17 -8.00 -13.45
N PRO A 58 15.86 -6.96 -13.93
CA PRO A 58 15.51 -6.32 -15.19
C PRO A 58 15.58 -7.30 -16.37
N VAL A 59 14.57 -7.28 -17.25
CA VAL A 59 14.49 -8.17 -18.42
C VAL A 59 15.74 -8.09 -19.33
N GLY A 60 16.44 -6.95 -19.32
CA GLY A 60 17.70 -6.75 -20.05
C GLY A 60 18.81 -7.74 -19.67
N TYR A 61 18.77 -8.32 -18.46
CA TYR A 61 19.71 -9.35 -18.02
C TYR A 61 19.66 -10.62 -18.91
N LEU A 62 18.50 -10.97 -19.46
CA LEU A 62 18.34 -12.12 -20.35
C LEU A 62 19.05 -11.95 -21.70
N TYR A 63 19.38 -10.71 -22.08
CA TYR A 63 20.07 -10.40 -23.33
C TYR A 63 21.59 -10.19 -23.16
N CYS A 64 22.09 -10.30 -21.93
CA CYS A 64 23.52 -10.14 -21.60
C CYS A 64 24.25 -11.48 -21.36
N ILE A 65 23.54 -12.60 -21.53
CA ILE A 65 24.09 -13.97 -21.55
C ILE A 65 24.25 -14.45 -22.98
#